data_AF-A0AAW8L4A1-F1
#
_entry.id   AF-A0AAW8L4A1-F1
#
_cell.length_a   1.000
_cell.length_b   1.000
_cell.length_c   1.000
_cell.angle_alpha   90.00
_cell.angle_beta   90.00
_cell.angle_gamma   90.00
#
_symmetry.space_group_name_H-M   'P 1'
#
loop_
_entity.id
_entity.type
_entity.pdbx_description
1 polymer ?
#
loop_
_entity_poly.entity_id
_entity_poly.type
_entity_poly.pdbx_seq_one_letter_code
_entity_poly.pdbx_strand_id
1 'polypeptide(L)'
;MYVKISSVILFCTLISGCATNPEKLQTPVELTCIFLKEPLSTTGLYGPLNVEWTTRLERGPYWSEKIDEKGTFFRGAPGSISIRSPDYPSIPGQPAATDGGFYLPKDPKE
;
A
#
# COMPACT_ATOMS: atom_id res chain seq x y z
N MET A 1 38.56 51.22 11.78
CA MET A 1 37.36 50.64 12.41
C MET A 1 36.96 49.45 11.55
N TYR A 2 37.17 48.23 12.05
CA TYR A 2 37.15 46.99 11.23
C TYR A 2 35.72 46.45 11.06
N VAL A 3 35.36 46.20 9.80
CA VAL A 3 34.17 45.46 9.39
C VAL A 3 34.39 43.97 9.68
N LYS A 4 33.46 43.34 10.39
CA LYS A 4 33.32 41.87 10.42
C LYS A 4 31.85 41.51 10.25
N ILE A 5 31.50 41.20 9.00
CA ILE A 5 30.21 40.62 8.60
C ILE A 5 30.31 39.11 8.87
N SER A 6 29.70 38.65 9.95
CA SER A 6 29.59 37.22 10.22
C SER A 6 28.40 36.65 9.44
N SER A 7 28.69 36.03 8.29
CA SER A 7 27.76 35.17 7.56
C SER A 7 27.49 33.91 8.37
N VAL A 8 26.26 33.72 8.83
CA VAL A 8 25.78 32.44 9.35
C VAL A 8 25.27 31.63 8.17
N ILE A 9 26.08 30.67 7.72
CA ILE A 9 25.68 29.67 6.72
C ILE A 9 24.73 28.69 7.43
N LEU A 10 23.42 28.87 7.23
CA LEU A 10 22.38 27.96 7.68
C LEU A 10 22.34 26.77 6.70
N PHE A 11 22.99 25.67 7.09
CA PHE A 11 23.07 24.44 6.30
C PHE A 11 21.71 23.72 6.31
N CYS A 12 21.18 23.50 5.09
CA CYS A 12 19.97 22.74 4.81
C CYS A 12 20.10 21.28 5.25
N THR A 13 19.11 20.76 5.98
CA THR A 13 18.70 19.36 5.85
C THR A 13 17.18 19.32 5.70
N LEU A 14 16.74 19.53 4.45
CA LEU A 14 15.40 19.13 4.04
C LEU A 14 15.33 17.61 4.17
N ILE A 15 14.70 17.13 5.23
CA ILE A 15 14.26 15.75 5.33
C ILE A 15 13.07 15.62 4.38
N SER A 16 13.34 15.61 3.07
CA SER A 16 12.36 15.17 2.09
C SER A 16 12.19 13.67 2.26
N GLY A 17 11.30 13.28 3.17
CA GLY A 17 10.74 11.93 3.15
C GLY A 17 10.27 11.66 1.73
N CYS A 18 10.85 10.64 1.10
CA CYS A 18 10.52 10.26 -0.27
C CYS A 18 9.03 9.99 -0.34
N ALA A 19 8.28 10.91 -0.95
CA ALA A 19 7.04 10.58 -1.60
C ALA A 19 7.42 9.67 -2.78
N THR A 20 7.50 8.37 -2.53
CA THR A 20 7.72 7.38 -3.58
C THR A 20 6.54 7.49 -4.55
N ASN A 21 6.77 8.02 -5.75
CA ASN A 21 5.74 8.05 -6.78
C ASN A 21 5.41 6.60 -7.14
N PRO A 22 4.19 6.11 -6.88
CA PRO A 22 3.83 4.71 -7.11
C PRO A 22 3.95 4.27 -8.56
N GLU A 23 3.91 5.22 -9.52
CA GLU A 23 4.11 4.96 -10.95
C GLU A 23 5.58 4.73 -11.30
N LYS A 24 6.51 5.17 -10.44
CA LYS A 24 7.96 5.01 -10.65
C LYS A 24 8.55 3.78 -9.98
N LEU A 25 7.73 2.99 -9.27
CA LEU A 25 8.17 1.73 -8.68
C LEU A 25 8.59 0.76 -9.79
N GLN A 26 9.67 0.02 -9.54
CA GLN A 26 10.23 -0.89 -10.52
C GLN A 26 9.32 -2.10 -10.69
N THR A 27 9.16 -2.55 -11.93
CA THR A 27 8.63 -3.89 -12.21
C THR A 27 9.72 -4.92 -11.88
N PRO A 28 9.39 -6.04 -11.21
CA PRO A 28 10.35 -7.11 -10.94
C PRO A 28 10.98 -7.66 -12.22
N VAL A 29 12.29 -7.96 -12.17
CA VAL A 29 13.01 -8.59 -13.30
C VAL A 29 12.50 -10.01 -13.57
N GLU A 30 12.14 -10.73 -12.50
CA GLU A 30 11.52 -12.06 -12.57
C GLU A 30 10.13 -12.00 -11.93
N LEU A 31 9.12 -12.44 -12.68
CA LEU A 31 7.75 -12.49 -12.19
C LEU A 31 7.56 -13.67 -11.23
N THR A 32 7.15 -13.36 -10.00
CA THR A 32 6.79 -14.35 -8.99
C THR A 32 5.28 -14.38 -8.78
N CYS A 33 4.75 -15.52 -8.36
CA CYS A 33 3.31 -15.72 -8.15
C CYS A 33 3.04 -16.36 -6.79
N ILE A 34 2.08 -15.80 -6.06
CA ILE A 34 1.51 -16.37 -4.85
C ILE A 34 0.10 -16.81 -5.18
N PHE A 35 -0.20 -18.10 -4.95
CA PHE A 35 -1.54 -18.63 -5.12
C PHE A 35 -2.25 -18.74 -3.78
N LEU A 36 -3.28 -17.92 -3.57
CA LEU A 36 -4.17 -18.04 -2.42
C LEU A 36 -5.15 -19.18 -2.68
N LYS A 37 -4.97 -20.30 -1.95
CA LYS A 37 -5.85 -21.48 -2.04
C LYS A 37 -7.26 -21.16 -1.55
N GLU A 38 -7.34 -20.37 -0.50
CA GLU A 38 -8.55 -19.94 0.16
C GLU A 38 -8.56 -18.40 0.24
N PRO A 39 -9.75 -17.79 0.25
CA PRO A 39 -9.88 -16.36 0.43
C PRO A 39 -9.43 -15.96 1.83
N LEU A 40 -8.72 -14.85 1.95
CA LEU A 40 -8.30 -14.27 3.23
C LEU A 40 -9.21 -13.10 3.57
N SER A 41 -9.53 -12.92 4.84
CA SER A 41 -10.37 -11.81 5.28
C SER A 41 -9.88 -11.25 6.61
N THR A 42 -9.98 -9.93 6.76
CA THR A 42 -9.69 -9.24 8.01
C THR A 42 -10.78 -8.21 8.27
N THR A 43 -11.16 -8.06 9.52
CA THR A 43 -12.24 -7.18 9.96
C THR A 43 -11.66 -6.15 10.92
N GLY A 44 -12.03 -4.88 10.72
CA GLY A 44 -11.56 -3.78 11.55
C GLY A 44 -12.60 -2.67 11.64
N LEU A 45 -12.43 -1.79 12.63
CA LEU A 45 -13.23 -0.59 12.79
C LEU A 45 -12.52 0.58 12.10
N TYR A 46 -13.22 1.29 11.22
CA TYR A 46 -12.63 2.37 10.41
C TYR A 46 -13.41 3.68 10.54
N GLY A 47 -12.67 4.79 10.43
CA GLY A 47 -13.21 6.15 10.42
C GLY A 47 -13.66 6.65 11.81
N PRO A 48 -14.08 7.93 11.90
CA PRO A 48 -14.45 8.56 13.17
C PRO A 48 -15.69 7.95 13.84
N LEU A 49 -16.49 7.19 13.09
CA LEU A 49 -17.69 6.52 13.57
C LEU A 49 -17.45 5.05 13.96
N ASN A 50 -16.20 4.55 13.88
CA ASN A 50 -15.84 3.16 14.20
C ASN A 50 -16.73 2.12 13.51
N VAL A 51 -17.00 2.29 12.22
CA VAL A 51 -17.83 1.35 11.47
C VAL A 51 -17.01 0.10 11.17
N GLU A 52 -17.60 -1.08 11.38
CA GLU A 52 -16.96 -2.34 11.04
C GLU A 52 -16.92 -2.56 9.52
N TRP A 53 -15.72 -2.80 9.01
CA TRP A 53 -15.48 -3.19 7.62
C TRP A 53 -14.60 -4.44 7.58
N THR A 54 -14.98 -5.36 6.71
CA THR A 54 -14.22 -6.55 6.35
C THR A 54 -13.57 -6.35 4.99
N THR A 55 -12.24 -6.42 4.96
CA THR A 55 -11.47 -6.49 3.72
C THR A 55 -11.21 -7.96 3.39
N ARG A 56 -11.49 -8.35 2.15
CA ARG A 56 -11.33 -9.72 1.68
C ARG A 56 -10.48 -9.78 0.41
N LEU A 57 -9.47 -10.65 0.44
CA LEU A 57 -8.69 -11.07 -0.72
C LEU A 57 -9.30 -12.38 -1.24
N GLU A 58 -9.68 -12.41 -2.51
CA GLU A 58 -10.24 -13.60 -3.12
C GLU A 58 -9.18 -14.68 -3.40
N ARG A 59 -9.63 -15.94 -3.48
CA ARG A 59 -8.75 -17.04 -3.88
C ARG A 59 -8.26 -16.84 -5.32
N GLY A 60 -7.07 -17.33 -5.61
CA GLY A 60 -6.50 -17.31 -6.96
C GLY A 60 -5.05 -16.82 -7.01
N PRO A 61 -4.53 -16.58 -8.22
CA PRO A 61 -3.17 -16.13 -8.42
C PRO A 61 -3.02 -14.64 -8.14
N TYR A 62 -1.91 -14.29 -7.51
CA TYR A 62 -1.43 -12.93 -7.35
C TYR A 62 0.01 -12.86 -7.86
N TRP A 63 0.30 -11.96 -8.79
CA TRP A 63 1.63 -11.84 -9.41
C TRP A 63 2.34 -10.58 -8.94
N SER A 64 3.66 -10.66 -8.81
CA SER A 64 4.50 -9.51 -8.45
C SER A 64 4.42 -8.44 -9.55
N GLU A 65 3.82 -7.29 -9.24
CA GLU A 65 3.62 -6.19 -10.20
C GLU A 65 4.66 -5.09 -9.98
N LYS A 66 4.96 -4.78 -8.71
CA LYS A 66 5.88 -3.71 -8.32
C LYS A 66 6.77 -4.16 -7.16
N ILE A 67 8.02 -3.71 -7.15
CA ILE A 67 8.98 -4.02 -6.09
C ILE A 67 9.73 -2.75 -5.66
N ASP A 68 10.03 -2.68 -4.37
CA ASP A 68 10.93 -1.69 -3.79
C ASP A 68 11.96 -2.35 -2.87
N GLU A 69 12.72 -1.52 -2.16
CA GLU A 69 13.74 -1.98 -1.22
C GLU A 69 13.15 -2.79 -0.07
N LYS A 70 11.90 -2.50 0.33
CA LYS A 70 11.23 -3.05 1.52
C LYS A 70 10.39 -4.29 1.23
N GLY A 71 9.94 -4.48 -0.01
CA GLY A 71 8.94 -5.51 -0.28
C GLY A 71 8.43 -5.52 -1.72
N THR A 72 7.41 -6.35 -1.93
CA THR A 72 6.82 -6.58 -3.25
C THR A 72 5.31 -6.45 -3.18
N PHE A 73 4.74 -5.69 -4.11
CA PHE A 73 3.31 -5.63 -4.32
C PHE A 73 2.86 -6.71 -5.30
N PHE A 74 1.94 -7.56 -4.85
CA PHE A 74 1.35 -8.65 -5.60
C PHE A 74 -0.06 -8.29 -6.05
N ARG A 75 -0.27 -8.12 -7.36
CA ARG A 75 -1.55 -7.80 -7.99
C ARG A 75 -2.36 -9.07 -8.19
N GLY A 76 -3.64 -9.03 -7.82
CA GLY A 76 -4.61 -10.08 -8.14
C GLY A 76 -5.36 -9.81 -9.43
N ALA A 77 -6.18 -10.77 -9.84
CA ALA A 77 -7.11 -10.61 -10.96
C ALA A 77 -8.11 -9.46 -10.74
N PRO A 78 -8.75 -8.93 -11.80
CA PRO A 78 -9.78 -7.91 -11.64
C PRO A 78 -10.86 -8.32 -10.62
N GLY A 79 -11.21 -7.42 -9.71
CA GLY A 79 -12.16 -7.68 -8.62
C GLY A 79 -11.64 -8.61 -7.50
N SER A 80 -10.34 -8.87 -7.39
CA SER A 80 -9.77 -9.76 -6.37
C SER A 80 -9.81 -9.22 -4.93
N ILE A 81 -10.28 -7.98 -4.73
CA ILE A 81 -10.41 -7.35 -3.42
C ILE A 81 -11.83 -6.88 -3.23
N SER A 82 -12.41 -7.12 -2.06
CA SER A 82 -13.69 -6.51 -1.64
C SER A 82 -13.61 -5.91 -0.25
N ILE A 83 -14.36 -4.83 -0.02
CA ILE A 83 -14.49 -4.17 1.28
C ILE A 83 -15.99 -4.03 1.57
N ARG A 84 -16.47 -4.66 2.65
CA ARG A 84 -17.89 -4.73 2.99
C ARG A 84 -18.12 -4.59 4.48
N SER A 85 -19.28 -4.09 4.87
CA SER A 85 -19.73 -4.06 6.26
C SER A 85 -20.86 -5.09 6.44
N PRO A 86 -21.16 -5.59 7.65
CA PRO A 86 -22.34 -6.43 7.85
C PRO A 86 -23.64 -5.78 7.35
N ASP A 87 -23.73 -4.46 7.50
CA ASP A 87 -24.92 -3.69 7.15
C ASP A 87 -24.91 -3.14 5.71
N TYR A 88 -23.74 -3.09 5.06
CA TYR A 88 -23.58 -2.42 3.76
C TYR A 88 -22.75 -3.25 2.77
N PRO A 89 -23.22 -3.41 1.52
CA PRO A 89 -22.53 -4.19 0.51
C PRO A 89 -21.24 -3.52 0.00
N SER A 90 -21.09 -2.20 0.15
CA SER A 90 -19.88 -1.44 -0.15
C SER A 90 -19.90 -0.05 0.51
N ILE A 91 -18.76 0.65 0.48
CA ILE A 91 -18.67 2.07 0.84
C ILE A 91 -19.39 2.90 -0.25
N PRO A 92 -20.25 3.89 0.09
CA PRO A 92 -20.89 4.76 -0.89
C PRO A 92 -19.88 5.39 -1.85
N GLY A 93 -20.14 5.28 -3.16
CA GLY A 93 -19.23 5.77 -4.21
C GLY A 93 -18.05 4.84 -4.53
N GLN A 94 -17.94 3.68 -3.88
CA GLN A 94 -16.97 2.64 -4.22
C GLN A 94 -17.66 1.34 -4.64
N PRO A 95 -17.11 0.62 -5.63
CA PRO A 95 -17.64 -0.67 -6.02
C PRO A 95 -17.39 -1.71 -4.92
N ALA A 96 -18.28 -2.71 -4.83
CA ALA A 96 -18.21 -3.78 -3.84
C ALA A 96 -17.01 -4.73 -4.03
N ALA A 97 -16.39 -4.70 -5.21
CA ALA A 97 -15.14 -5.36 -5.51
C ALA A 97 -14.28 -4.42 -6.38
N THR A 98 -12.99 -4.40 -6.12
CA THR A 98 -12.01 -3.54 -6.79
C THR A 98 -10.82 -4.37 -7.25
N ASP A 99 -10.17 -3.91 -8.31
CA ASP A 99 -8.87 -4.41 -8.69
C ASP A 99 -7.83 -3.99 -7.65
N GLY A 100 -6.94 -4.90 -7.29
CA GLY A 100 -5.88 -4.57 -6.36
C GLY A 100 -5.02 -5.77 -6.01
N GLY A 101 -4.27 -5.63 -4.93
CA GLY A 101 -3.32 -6.62 -4.49
C GLY A 101 -2.99 -6.48 -3.02
N PHE A 102 -1.97 -7.20 -2.58
CA PHE A 102 -1.39 -7.02 -1.26
C PHE A 102 0.10 -6.76 -1.36
N TYR A 103 0.63 -6.03 -0.40
CA TYR A 103 2.07 -5.83 -0.25
C TYR A 103 2.62 -6.88 0.71
N LEU A 104 3.72 -7.51 0.33
CA LEU A 104 4.45 -8.45 1.16
C LEU A 104 5.82 -7.85 1.50
N PRO A 105 6.08 -7.50 2.77
CA PRO A 105 7.39 -7.00 3.19
C PRO A 105 8.43 -8.13 3.15
N LYS A 106 9.70 -7.76 2.92
CA LYS A 106 10.83 -8.71 2.96
C LYS A 106 11.13 -9.15 4.40
N ASP A 107 11.06 -8.21 5.34
CA ASP A 107 11.14 -8.51 6.77
C ASP A 107 9.73 -8.62 7.35
N PRO A 108 9.30 -9.77 7.89
CA PRO A 108 7.98 -9.93 8.48
C PRO A 108 7.76 -9.10 9.76
N LYS A 109 8.79 -8.42 10.28
CA LYS A 109 8.71 -7.53 11.44
C LYS A 109 8.56 -6.05 11.10
N GLU A 110 8.63 -5.66 9.83
CA GLU A 110 8.31 -4.29 9.38
C GLU A 110 6.83 -3.94 9.54
#